data_AF-J4KLP5-F1
#
_entry.id   AF-J4KLP5-F1
#
_cell.length_a   1.000
_cell.length_b   1.000
_cell.length_c   1.000
_cell.angle_alpha   90.00
_cell.angle_beta   90.00
_cell.angle_gamma   90.00
#
_symmetry.space_group_name_H-M   'P 1'
#
loop_
_entity.id
_entity.type
_entity.pdbx_description
1 polymer ?
#
loop_
_entity_poly.entity_id
_entity_poly.type
_entity_poly.pdbx_seq_one_letter_code
_entity_poly.pdbx_strand_id
1 'polypeptide(L)'
;MGLLRHPSLFTCTIQTFSVGDPYSSHGADESNLSMNQILAAGFTPDKVLIYDYTFRRDPVDPLMAYPPDILKIHQEFTAELRMKMAAVVDVVWGAPVRERMKTTLSLEELPLWGEYEAASIHLEWEKSSRKLQKSVIFVRHPEAMMYSEPSIVGKLPDLSLQAAPKLAKMDIAQHFYEKIHLSSGHEFLSGESRTRRTRLNEEARAQLENIGNRLRSASRNVRQMPPISFVSIALR
;
A
#
# COMPACT_ATOMS: atom_id res chain seq x y z
N MET A 1 29.51 11.78 -5.47
CA MET A 1 28.99 10.40 -5.42
C MET A 1 29.11 9.90 -3.99
N GLY A 2 28.02 9.89 -3.24
CA GLY A 2 28.00 9.48 -1.84
C GLY A 2 26.56 9.20 -1.43
N LEU A 3 25.94 8.21 -2.07
CA LEU A 3 24.55 7.83 -1.82
C LEU A 3 24.53 6.59 -0.93
N LEU A 4 24.22 6.83 0.34
CA LEU A 4 23.48 5.96 1.27
C LEU A 4 23.97 4.51 1.36
N ARG A 5 25.13 4.31 1.99
CA ARG A 5 25.58 3.00 2.50
C ARG A 5 25.04 2.67 3.90
N HIS A 6 23.79 3.03 4.17
CA HIS A 6 22.98 2.38 5.21
C HIS A 6 21.51 2.75 5.02
N PRO A 7 20.67 1.84 4.51
CA PRO A 7 19.28 1.76 4.89
C PRO A 7 19.15 0.52 5.77
N SER A 8 18.78 0.66 7.04
CA SER A 8 18.28 -0.47 7.80
C SER A 8 16.99 -0.94 7.11
N LEU A 9 16.97 -2.21 6.75
CA LEU A 9 16.41 -2.72 5.51
C LEU A 9 14.91 -3.06 5.66
N PHE A 10 14.09 -2.01 5.81
CA PHE A 10 12.69 -2.13 6.20
C PHE A 10 11.75 -1.33 5.28
N THR A 11 10.61 -1.92 4.91
CA THR A 11 9.58 -1.24 4.13
C THR A 11 8.25 -1.21 4.84
N CYS A 12 7.48 -0.14 4.64
CA CYS A 12 6.14 -0.03 5.15
C CYS A 12 5.18 0.21 3.99
N THR A 13 4.20 -0.69 3.82
CA THR A 13 3.14 -0.56 2.81
C THR A 13 1.78 -0.30 3.46
N ILE A 14 1.13 0.81 3.11
CA ILE A 14 -0.19 1.22 3.61
C ILE A 14 -1.11 1.54 2.41
N GLN A 15 -2.42 1.65 2.65
CA GLN A 15 -3.33 2.40 1.78
C GLN A 15 -3.69 3.71 2.47
N THR A 16 -3.03 4.82 2.11
CA THR A 16 -3.35 6.12 2.72
C THR A 16 -4.42 6.88 1.93
N PHE A 17 -5.58 7.11 2.55
CA PHE A 17 -6.75 7.74 1.91
C PHE A 17 -6.88 9.25 2.15
N SER A 18 -6.08 9.85 3.03
CA SER A 18 -6.24 11.26 3.41
C SER A 18 -4.95 11.89 3.91
N VAL A 19 -4.54 12.97 3.26
CA VAL A 19 -3.42 13.83 3.66
C VAL A 19 -3.87 15.29 3.63
N GLY A 20 -3.16 16.16 4.35
CA GLY A 20 -3.36 17.60 4.41
C GLY A 20 -3.00 18.29 3.11
N ASP A 21 -1.96 17.82 2.42
CA ASP A 21 -1.59 18.27 1.08
C ASP A 21 -1.55 17.12 0.06
N PRO A 22 -2.57 17.01 -0.82
CA PRO A 22 -2.65 15.96 -1.83
C PRO A 22 -1.61 16.12 -2.95
N TYR A 23 -0.96 17.27 -3.08
CA TYR A 23 0.11 17.50 -4.05
C TYR A 23 1.50 17.16 -3.52
N SER A 24 1.61 16.93 -2.21
CA SER A 24 2.86 16.49 -1.60
C SER A 24 3.24 15.12 -2.15
N SER A 25 4.49 14.99 -2.61
CA SER A 25 5.09 13.72 -3.01
C SER A 25 5.67 12.94 -1.82
N HIS A 26 5.49 13.43 -0.59
CA HIS A 26 6.15 12.89 0.59
C HIS A 26 5.35 11.73 1.20
N GLY A 27 5.73 10.48 0.92
CA GLY A 27 5.01 9.28 1.38
C GLY A 27 4.73 9.23 2.89
N ALA A 28 5.69 9.66 3.72
CA ALA A 28 5.58 9.70 5.18
C ALA A 28 4.85 10.97 5.69
N ASP A 29 3.65 11.21 5.18
CA ASP A 29 2.88 12.42 5.50
C ASP A 29 2.18 12.31 6.87
N GLU A 30 2.70 13.01 7.88
CA GLU A 30 2.17 13.02 9.26
C GLU A 30 0.72 13.51 9.37
N SER A 31 0.21 14.21 8.36
CA SER A 31 -1.21 14.62 8.31
C SER A 31 -2.17 13.45 8.05
N ASN A 32 -1.65 12.29 7.62
CA ASN A 32 -2.41 11.05 7.56
C ASN A 32 -2.36 10.34 8.92
N LEU A 33 -3.53 10.02 9.48
CA LEU A 33 -3.62 9.43 10.83
C LEU A 33 -2.93 8.06 10.95
N SER A 34 -3.02 7.22 9.91
CA SER A 34 -2.33 5.92 9.89
C SER A 34 -0.83 6.07 9.78
N MET A 35 -0.37 7.03 8.97
CA MET A 35 1.04 7.38 8.86
C MET A 35 1.59 7.93 10.16
N ASN A 36 0.85 8.83 10.82
CA ASN A 36 1.23 9.41 12.09
C ASN A 36 1.47 8.32 13.15
N GLN A 37 0.58 7.33 13.25
CA GLN A 37 0.79 6.19 14.15
C GLN A 37 2.02 5.36 13.78
N ILE A 38 2.28 5.13 12.50
CA ILE A 38 3.44 4.37 12.04
C ILE A 38 4.75 5.12 12.35
N LEU A 39 4.77 6.43 12.13
CA LEU A 39 5.90 7.28 12.50
C LEU A 39 6.11 7.31 14.01
N ALA A 40 5.04 7.45 14.80
CA ALA A 40 5.07 7.42 16.25
C ALA A 40 5.51 6.04 16.81
N ALA A 41 5.23 4.95 16.11
CA ALA A 41 5.75 3.62 16.46
C ALA A 41 7.26 3.49 16.23
N GLY A 42 7.88 4.42 15.49
CA GLY A 42 9.33 4.49 15.26
C GLY A 42 9.77 4.17 13.83
N PHE A 43 8.82 4.02 12.89
CA PHE A 43 9.09 3.77 11.47
C PHE A 43 9.36 5.08 10.72
N THR A 44 10.44 5.77 11.07
CA THR A 44 10.76 7.09 10.53
C THR A 44 11.51 7.02 9.18
N PRO A 45 11.39 8.04 8.29
CA PRO A 45 11.95 7.99 6.93
C PRO A 45 13.48 7.90 6.84
N ASP A 46 14.19 8.24 7.91
CA ASP A 46 15.64 8.05 8.05
C ASP A 46 16.02 6.58 8.31
N LYS A 47 15.08 5.78 8.82
CA LYS A 47 15.29 4.36 9.15
C LYS A 47 14.69 3.42 8.11
N VAL A 48 13.57 3.80 7.49
CA VAL A 48 12.77 2.90 6.65
C VAL A 48 12.27 3.60 5.40
N LEU A 49 12.01 2.84 4.33
CA LEU A 49 11.27 3.37 3.19
C LEU A 49 9.77 3.11 3.38
N ILE A 50 8.98 4.18 3.39
CA ILE A 50 7.51 4.10 3.44
C ILE A 50 6.95 4.38 2.04
N TYR A 51 6.10 3.49 1.54
CA TYR A 51 5.44 3.65 0.25
C TYR A 51 4.02 3.05 0.29
N ASP A 52 3.09 3.58 -0.50
CA ASP A 52 1.77 2.97 -0.62
C ASP A 52 1.77 1.81 -1.63
N TYR A 53 0.88 0.82 -1.46
CA TYR A 53 0.72 -0.26 -2.46
C TYR A 53 0.23 0.28 -3.81
N THR A 54 -0.53 1.36 -3.75
CA THR A 54 -1.06 2.13 -4.87
C THR A 54 -0.68 3.59 -4.67
N PHE A 55 0.08 4.16 -5.60
CA PHE A 55 0.69 5.49 -5.50
C PHE A 55 -0.30 6.63 -5.80
N ARG A 56 -1.46 6.64 -5.14
CA ARG A 56 -2.42 7.74 -5.25
C ARG A 56 -3.10 8.02 -3.91
N ARG A 57 -3.26 9.31 -3.63
CA ARG A 57 -3.83 9.88 -2.40
C ARG A 57 -5.32 10.22 -2.54
N ASP A 58 -6.06 9.36 -3.22
CA ASP A 58 -7.50 9.50 -3.47
C ASP A 58 -8.28 8.82 -2.33
N PRO A 59 -9.40 9.37 -1.83
CA PRO A 59 -10.22 8.71 -0.81
C PRO A 59 -10.90 7.42 -1.27
N VAL A 60 -10.93 7.15 -2.58
CA VAL A 60 -11.51 5.92 -3.10
C VAL A 60 -10.51 4.78 -2.97
N ASP A 61 -10.93 3.64 -2.38
CA ASP A 61 -10.11 2.43 -2.33
C ASP A 61 -9.70 2.00 -3.75
N PRO A 62 -8.42 2.17 -4.13
CA PRO A 62 -7.97 1.89 -5.48
C PRO A 62 -8.00 0.39 -5.78
N LEU A 63 -7.93 -0.49 -4.77
CA LEU A 63 -8.06 -1.93 -4.99
C LEU A 63 -9.49 -2.32 -5.40
N MET A 64 -10.49 -1.52 -5.02
CA MET A 64 -11.89 -1.74 -5.37
C MET A 64 -12.33 -0.95 -6.61
N ALA A 65 -11.76 0.24 -6.82
CA ALA A 65 -12.23 1.15 -7.87
C ALA A 65 -11.41 1.11 -9.16
N TYR A 66 -10.15 0.68 -9.12
CA TYR A 66 -9.32 0.73 -10.32
C TYR A 66 -9.62 -0.41 -11.27
N PRO A 67 -9.73 -0.11 -12.58
CA PRO A 67 -9.67 -1.12 -13.61
C PRO A 67 -8.41 -2.01 -13.46
N PRO A 68 -8.47 -3.30 -13.80
CA PRO A 68 -7.37 -4.23 -13.60
C PRO A 68 -6.05 -3.83 -14.26
N ASP A 69 -6.10 -3.15 -15.42
CA ASP A 69 -4.95 -2.63 -16.16
C ASP A 69 -4.26 -1.46 -15.42
N ILE A 70 -5.03 -0.54 -14.84
CA ILE A 70 -4.49 0.54 -14.00
C ILE A 70 -3.87 -0.04 -12.73
N LEU A 71 -4.54 -1.00 -12.10
CA LEU A 71 -4.01 -1.65 -10.90
C LEU A 71 -2.72 -2.42 -11.20
N LYS A 72 -2.63 -3.05 -12.37
CA LYS A 72 -1.42 -3.74 -12.82
C LYS A 72 -0.22 -2.79 -12.93
N ILE A 73 -0.38 -1.56 -13.42
CA ILE A 73 0.70 -0.56 -13.49
C ILE A 73 1.26 -0.27 -12.09
N HIS A 74 0.40 -0.03 -11.11
CA HIS A 74 0.83 0.19 -9.73
C HIS A 74 1.57 -1.03 -9.17
N GLN A 75 1.09 -2.24 -9.48
CA GLN A 75 1.69 -3.49 -9.02
C GLN A 75 3.06 -3.75 -9.62
N GLU A 76 3.22 -3.51 -10.91
CA GLU A 76 4.51 -3.64 -11.60
C GLU A 76 5.53 -2.64 -11.05
N PHE A 77 5.11 -1.39 -10.82
CA PHE A 77 5.97 -0.39 -10.21
C PHE A 77 6.36 -0.75 -8.77
N THR A 78 5.41 -1.18 -7.93
CA THR A 78 5.69 -1.64 -6.57
C THR A 78 6.63 -2.86 -6.58
N ALA A 79 6.43 -3.81 -7.49
CA ALA A 79 7.29 -4.98 -7.62
C ALA A 79 8.72 -4.59 -8.03
N GLU A 80 8.87 -3.70 -9.02
CA GLU A 80 10.17 -3.20 -9.46
C GLU A 80 10.89 -2.44 -8.34
N LEU A 81 10.16 -1.59 -7.60
CA LEU A 81 10.68 -0.88 -6.43
C LEU A 81 11.20 -1.91 -5.40
N ARG A 82 10.37 -2.86 -4.98
CA ARG A 82 10.73 -3.91 -4.01
C ARG A 82 11.96 -4.71 -4.44
N MET A 83 12.05 -5.08 -5.72
CA MET A 83 13.18 -5.84 -6.27
C MET A 83 14.51 -5.06 -6.23
N LYS A 84 14.45 -3.74 -6.42
CA LYS A 84 15.64 -2.88 -6.40
C LYS A 84 16.05 -2.47 -4.99
N MET A 85 15.18 -2.67 -4.01
CA MET A 85 15.49 -2.37 -2.63
C MET A 85 16.38 -3.44 -2.02
N ALA A 86 17.38 -2.99 -1.27
CA ALA A 86 18.18 -3.90 -0.45
C ALA A 86 17.39 -4.43 0.77
N ALA A 87 16.17 -3.91 1.03
CA ALA A 87 15.35 -4.25 2.20
C ALA A 87 15.14 -5.76 2.34
N VAL A 88 15.39 -6.31 3.54
CA VAL A 88 15.23 -7.74 3.86
C VAL A 88 13.93 -8.01 4.60
N VAL A 89 13.32 -6.97 5.19
CA VAL A 89 12.04 -7.06 5.88
C VAL A 89 11.06 -6.08 5.26
N ASP A 90 9.84 -6.55 5.01
CA ASP A 90 8.74 -5.75 4.51
C ASP A 90 7.56 -5.88 5.49
N VAL A 91 7.16 -4.77 6.11
CA VAL A 91 5.96 -4.72 6.95
C VAL A 91 4.80 -4.14 6.17
N VAL A 92 3.75 -4.94 6.08
CA VAL A 92 2.61 -4.68 5.22
C VAL A 92 1.39 -4.48 6.09
N TRP A 93 0.81 -3.29 6.01
CA TRP A 93 -0.31 -2.86 6.83
C TRP A 93 -1.63 -3.03 6.07
N GLY A 94 -2.55 -3.77 6.67
CA GLY A 94 -3.92 -3.90 6.19
C GLY A 94 -4.20 -5.18 5.41
N ALA A 95 -5.43 -5.68 5.60
CA ALA A 95 -5.89 -6.93 4.99
C ALA A 95 -5.96 -6.86 3.45
N PRO A 96 -6.46 -5.79 2.80
CA PRO A 96 -6.56 -5.76 1.34
C PRO A 96 -5.21 -5.95 0.64
N VAL A 97 -4.16 -5.26 1.13
CA VAL A 97 -2.81 -5.39 0.60
C VAL A 97 -2.24 -6.78 0.87
N ARG A 98 -2.45 -7.32 2.08
CA ARG A 98 -2.05 -8.69 2.44
C ARG A 98 -2.61 -9.73 1.48
N GLU A 99 -3.93 -9.75 1.28
CA GLU A 99 -4.57 -10.75 0.42
C GLU A 99 -4.09 -10.61 -1.03
N ARG A 100 -3.84 -9.37 -1.49
CA ARG A 100 -3.29 -9.14 -2.82
C ARG A 100 -1.84 -9.60 -2.94
N MET A 101 -1.00 -9.39 -1.92
CA MET A 101 0.38 -9.88 -1.91
C MET A 101 0.44 -11.41 -1.88
N LYS A 102 -0.44 -12.06 -1.11
CA LYS A 102 -0.54 -13.54 -1.09
C LYS A 102 -0.88 -14.16 -2.46
N THR A 103 -1.57 -13.41 -3.33
CA THR A 103 -1.91 -13.88 -4.68
C THR A 103 -0.86 -13.55 -5.74
N THR A 104 0.00 -12.55 -5.48
CA THR A 104 0.96 -12.05 -6.48
C THR A 104 2.39 -12.53 -6.24
N LEU A 105 2.76 -12.72 -4.97
CA LEU A 105 4.08 -13.14 -4.53
C LEU A 105 4.13 -14.64 -4.22
N SER A 106 5.33 -15.22 -4.24
CA SER A 106 5.57 -16.59 -3.79
C SER A 106 5.90 -16.57 -2.30
N LEU A 107 4.87 -16.68 -1.44
CA LEU A 107 5.02 -16.60 0.01
C LEU A 107 4.87 -17.97 0.66
N GLU A 108 5.75 -18.26 1.61
CA GLU A 108 5.66 -19.40 2.53
C GLU A 108 5.48 -18.87 3.95
N GLU A 109 4.44 -19.33 4.66
CA GLU A 109 4.22 -18.92 6.05
C GLU A 109 5.13 -19.70 6.99
N LEU A 110 5.88 -18.97 7.82
CA LEU A 110 6.69 -19.47 8.91
C LEU A 110 6.03 -19.07 10.24
N PRO A 111 5.34 -20.00 10.93
CA PRO A 111 4.81 -19.73 12.26
C PRO A 111 5.98 -19.52 13.23
N LEU A 112 5.81 -18.60 14.18
CA LEU A 112 6.77 -18.39 15.24
C LEU A 112 6.44 -19.26 16.46
N TRP A 113 7.36 -19.32 17.41
CA TRP A 113 7.25 -20.16 18.60
C TRP A 113 7.48 -19.37 19.88
N GLY A 114 7.16 -19.98 21.03
CA GLY A 114 7.35 -19.38 22.35
C GLY A 114 6.47 -18.16 22.54
N GLU A 115 7.03 -17.05 23.01
CA GLU A 115 6.29 -15.80 23.23
C GLU A 115 5.64 -15.23 21.94
N TYR A 116 6.11 -15.67 20.77
CA TYR A 116 5.65 -15.23 19.45
C TYR A 116 4.63 -16.17 18.78
N GLU A 117 4.15 -17.23 19.46
CA GLU A 117 3.31 -18.28 18.84
C GLU A 117 2.06 -17.77 18.10
N ALA A 118 1.54 -16.60 18.47
CA ALA A 118 0.38 -15.99 17.83
C ALA A 118 0.72 -15.19 16.56
N ALA A 119 2.01 -14.99 16.23
CA ALA A 119 2.48 -14.26 15.06
C ALA A 119 3.14 -15.18 14.03
N SER A 120 3.15 -14.75 12.78
CA SER A 120 3.83 -15.44 11.68
C SER A 120 4.59 -14.47 10.79
N ILE A 121 5.65 -14.99 10.16
CA ILE A 121 6.46 -14.27 9.16
C ILE A 121 6.27 -15.01 7.83
N HIS A 122 6.16 -14.29 6.73
CA HIS A 122 6.03 -14.90 5.41
C HIS A 122 7.36 -14.75 4.67
N LEU A 123 7.92 -15.85 4.20
CA LEU A 123 9.15 -15.88 3.42
C LEU A 123 8.80 -15.67 1.94
N GLU A 124 9.30 -14.60 1.35
CA GLU A 124 9.16 -14.31 -0.08
C GLU A 124 10.28 -14.97 -0.87
N TRP A 125 9.91 -15.86 -1.78
CA TRP A 125 10.83 -16.62 -2.62
C TRP A 125 10.87 -16.10 -4.04
N GLU A 126 12.07 -16.04 -4.62
CA GLU A 126 12.24 -15.80 -6.04
C GLU A 126 11.71 -17.01 -6.84
N LYS A 127 10.72 -16.77 -7.73
CA LYS A 127 10.02 -17.83 -8.47
C LYS A 127 10.94 -18.73 -9.30
N SER A 128 12.04 -18.19 -9.84
CA SER A 128 12.96 -18.91 -10.73
C SER A 128 14.07 -19.66 -9.99
N SER A 129 14.58 -19.11 -8.88
CA SER A 129 15.81 -19.58 -8.24
C SER A 129 15.59 -20.23 -6.86
N ARG A 130 14.38 -20.12 -6.29
CA ARG A 130 14.08 -20.45 -4.88
C ARG A 130 15.03 -19.76 -3.89
N LYS A 131 15.62 -18.63 -4.27
CA LYS A 131 16.37 -17.79 -3.35
C LYS A 131 15.39 -17.00 -2.48
N LEU A 132 15.63 -16.98 -1.17
CA LEU A 132 14.88 -16.12 -0.25
C LEU A 132 15.18 -14.66 -0.61
N GLN A 133 14.14 -13.89 -0.91
CA GLN A 133 14.25 -12.47 -1.24
C GLN A 133 14.03 -11.61 0.01
N LYS A 134 12.91 -11.80 0.70
CA LYS A 134 12.46 -10.93 1.79
C LYS A 134 11.66 -11.72 2.83
N SER A 135 11.65 -11.21 4.05
CA SER A 135 10.71 -11.58 5.10
C SER A 135 9.57 -10.56 5.12
N VAL A 136 8.35 -11.00 4.86
CA VAL A 136 7.14 -10.17 4.84
C VAL A 136 6.36 -10.40 6.14
N ILE A 137 6.02 -9.33 6.83
CA ILE A 137 5.26 -9.37 8.07
C ILE A 137 3.97 -8.59 7.88
N PHE A 138 2.85 -9.29 7.97
CA PHE A 138 1.54 -8.68 7.84
C PHE A 138 1.04 -8.17 9.18
N VAL A 139 0.66 -6.92 9.20
CA VAL A 139 0.16 -6.22 10.40
C VAL A 139 -1.20 -5.63 10.10
N ARG A 140 -2.07 -5.59 11.10
CA ARG A 140 -3.40 -4.98 10.95
C ARG A 140 -3.25 -3.48 10.71
N HIS A 141 -4.07 -2.92 9.82
CA HIS A 141 -4.03 -1.50 9.47
C HIS A 141 -4.10 -0.61 10.73
N PRO A 142 -3.32 0.50 10.83
CA PRO A 142 -3.32 1.36 12.02
C PRO A 142 -4.71 1.92 12.34
N GLU A 143 -5.51 2.21 11.31
CA GLU A 143 -6.90 2.65 11.45
C GLU A 143 -7.78 1.72 12.28
N ALA A 144 -7.56 0.40 12.20
CA ALA A 144 -8.30 -0.56 13.02
C ALA A 144 -8.03 -0.36 14.52
N MET A 145 -6.88 0.21 14.89
CA MET A 145 -6.49 0.47 16.28
C MET A 145 -7.09 1.77 16.80
N MET A 146 -7.41 2.72 15.92
CA MET A 146 -7.98 4.01 16.30
C MET A 146 -9.45 3.93 16.69
N TYR A 147 -10.15 2.92 16.14
CA TYR A 147 -11.58 2.74 16.28
C TYR A 147 -11.98 1.50 17.09
N SER A 148 -11.00 0.78 17.65
CA SER A 148 -11.25 -0.42 18.46
C SER A 148 -10.58 -0.30 19.82
N GLU A 149 -11.03 -1.12 20.77
CA GLU A 149 -10.42 -1.22 22.10
C GLU A 149 -8.98 -1.77 22.00
N PRO A 150 -7.95 -0.99 22.37
CA PRO A 150 -6.53 -1.33 22.16
C PRO A 150 -6.10 -2.64 22.78
N SER A 151 -6.62 -2.94 23.97
CA SER A 151 -6.34 -4.19 24.70
C SER A 151 -6.83 -5.44 23.95
N ILE A 152 -7.80 -5.29 23.03
CA ILE A 152 -8.34 -6.37 22.20
C ILE A 152 -7.55 -6.49 20.89
N VAL A 153 -7.20 -5.37 20.27
CA VAL A 153 -6.72 -5.35 18.89
C VAL A 153 -5.22 -5.12 18.73
N GLY A 154 -4.55 -4.56 19.74
CA GLY A 154 -3.16 -4.10 19.67
C GLY A 154 -2.10 -5.18 19.93
N LYS A 155 -2.43 -6.20 20.75
CA LYS A 155 -1.47 -7.24 21.17
C LYS A 155 -0.85 -8.01 20.00
N LEU A 156 -1.67 -8.48 19.06
CA LEU A 156 -1.19 -9.24 17.91
C LEU A 156 -0.31 -8.38 16.96
N PRO A 157 -0.71 -7.16 16.56
CA PRO A 157 0.16 -6.23 15.85
C PRO A 157 1.49 -6.00 16.56
N ASP A 158 1.48 -5.72 17.86
CA ASP A 158 2.71 -5.50 18.63
C ASP A 158 3.60 -6.75 18.63
N LEU A 159 3.01 -7.95 18.69
CA LEU A 159 3.78 -9.19 18.62
C LEU A 159 4.47 -9.36 17.26
N SER A 160 3.74 -9.14 16.15
CA SER A 160 4.31 -9.15 14.80
C SER A 160 5.38 -8.08 14.62
N LEU A 161 5.15 -6.89 15.17
CA LEU A 161 6.07 -5.76 15.11
C LEU A 161 7.24 -5.88 16.07
N GLN A 162 7.25 -6.80 17.02
CA GLN A 162 8.45 -7.10 17.80
C GLN A 162 9.39 -8.06 17.05
N ALA A 163 8.87 -8.90 16.16
CA ALA A 163 9.67 -9.79 15.32
C ALA A 163 10.37 -9.03 14.17
N ALA A 164 9.66 -8.10 13.51
CA ALA A 164 10.17 -7.38 12.33
C ALA A 164 11.47 -6.58 12.57
N PRO A 165 11.59 -5.78 13.64
CA PRO A 165 12.76 -4.96 13.94
C PRO A 165 13.95 -5.82 14.37
N LYS A 166 13.71 -6.95 15.06
CA LYS A 166 14.77 -7.92 15.37
C LYS A 166 15.40 -8.48 14.10
N LEU A 167 14.59 -8.81 13.09
CA LEU A 167 15.09 -9.23 11.78
C LEU A 167 15.81 -8.09 11.02
N ALA A 168 15.31 -6.87 11.14
CA ALA A 168 15.85 -5.69 10.47
C ALA A 168 17.02 -5.01 11.22
N LYS A 169 17.37 -5.50 12.42
CA LYS A 169 18.33 -4.87 13.36
C LYS A 169 17.99 -3.39 13.63
N MET A 170 16.73 -3.13 13.94
CA MET A 170 16.18 -1.81 14.23
C MET A 170 15.44 -1.84 15.57
N ASP A 171 15.38 -0.70 16.25
CA ASP A 171 14.57 -0.50 17.44
C ASP A 171 13.29 0.29 17.12
N ILE A 172 12.17 -0.19 17.65
CA ILE A 172 10.86 0.48 17.60
C ILE A 172 10.25 0.52 19.00
N ALA A 173 9.18 1.30 19.18
CA ALA A 173 8.45 1.32 20.44
C ALA A 173 7.79 -0.05 20.72
N GLN A 174 8.07 -0.62 21.91
CA GLN A 174 7.44 -1.86 22.35
C GLN A 174 6.03 -1.60 22.86
N HIS A 175 5.11 -2.54 22.61
CA HIS A 175 3.70 -2.46 23.03
C HIS A 175 3.00 -1.17 22.57
N PHE A 176 3.40 -0.64 21.41
CA PHE A 176 2.92 0.66 20.94
C PHE A 176 1.39 0.63 20.74
N TYR A 177 0.86 -0.38 20.05
CA TYR A 177 -0.57 -0.45 19.77
C TYR A 177 -1.40 -0.84 20.99
N GLU A 178 -0.85 -1.65 21.88
CA GLU A 178 -1.50 -2.07 23.12
C GLU A 178 -1.54 -0.94 24.17
N LYS A 179 -0.51 -0.08 24.24
CA LYS A 179 -0.33 0.85 25.38
C LYS A 179 -0.19 2.34 25.04
N ILE A 180 0.24 2.69 23.83
CA ILE A 180 0.72 4.05 23.51
C ILE A 180 -0.10 4.74 22.40
N HIS A 181 -0.66 3.98 21.47
CA HIS A 181 -1.29 4.48 20.24
C HIS A 181 -2.18 5.73 20.42
N LEU A 182 -2.24 6.53 19.36
CA LEU A 182 -3.08 7.73 19.32
C LEU A 182 -4.54 7.33 19.09
N SER A 183 -5.42 7.67 20.04
CA SER A 183 -6.86 7.48 19.90
C SER A 183 -7.49 8.50 18.94
N SER A 184 -8.71 8.20 18.46
CA SER A 184 -9.43 8.92 17.40
C SER A 184 -9.86 10.37 17.71
N GLY A 185 -9.43 10.96 18.83
CA GLY A 185 -9.76 12.33 19.26
C GLY A 185 -9.05 13.46 18.51
N HIS A 186 -8.31 13.15 17.45
CA HIS A 186 -7.40 14.08 16.78
C HIS A 186 -8.08 14.74 15.56
N GLU A 187 -8.43 16.02 15.65
CA GLU A 187 -8.96 16.81 14.52
C GLU A 187 -7.84 17.12 13.51
N PHE A 188 -7.76 16.36 12.41
CA PHE A 188 -6.55 16.36 11.58
C PHE A 188 -6.55 17.29 10.36
N LEU A 189 -7.67 17.38 9.63
CA LEU A 189 -7.74 18.26 8.47
C LEU A 189 -8.35 19.58 8.88
N SER A 190 -7.59 20.66 8.69
CA SER A 190 -8.13 22.02 8.72
C SER A 190 -9.36 22.13 7.81
N GLY A 191 -10.25 23.09 8.08
CA GLY A 191 -11.39 23.35 7.21
C GLY A 191 -10.99 23.54 5.74
N GLU A 192 -9.86 24.22 5.49
CA GLU A 192 -9.30 24.41 4.15
C GLU A 192 -8.84 23.09 3.51
N SER A 193 -8.12 22.23 4.25
CA SER A 193 -7.67 20.93 3.76
C SER A 193 -8.85 20.02 3.42
N ARG A 194 -9.93 20.06 4.22
CA ARG A 194 -11.16 19.32 3.92
C ARG A 194 -11.81 19.82 2.62
N THR A 195 -11.95 21.14 2.46
CA THR A 195 -12.54 21.75 1.26
C THR A 195 -11.72 21.44 0.01
N ARG A 196 -10.39 21.57 0.09
CA ARG A 196 -9.47 21.24 -1.00
C ARG A 196 -9.60 19.79 -1.43
N ARG A 197 -9.66 18.86 -0.46
CA ARG A 197 -9.88 17.43 -0.72
C ARG A 197 -11.20 17.19 -1.43
N THR A 198 -12.30 17.75 -0.94
CA THR A 198 -13.62 17.61 -1.57
C THR A 198 -13.60 18.04 -3.03
N ARG A 199 -12.99 19.20 -3.34
CA ARG A 199 -12.86 19.70 -4.71
C ARG A 199 -12.08 18.73 -5.62
N LEU A 200 -10.94 18.22 -5.15
CA LEU A 200 -10.13 17.28 -5.94
C LEU A 200 -10.85 15.96 -6.22
N ASN A 201 -11.67 15.51 -5.28
CA ASN A 201 -12.48 14.30 -5.47
C ASN A 201 -13.55 14.51 -6.54
N GLU A 202 -14.21 15.67 -6.53
CA GLU A 202 -15.19 16.04 -7.55
C GLU A 202 -14.54 16.14 -8.93
N GLU A 203 -13.36 16.76 -9.03
CA GLU A 203 -12.56 16.82 -10.26
C GLU A 203 -12.17 15.42 -10.77
N ALA A 204 -11.68 14.54 -9.89
CA ALA A 204 -11.30 13.18 -10.24
C ALA A 204 -12.49 12.33 -10.73
N ARG A 205 -13.64 12.43 -10.06
CA ARG A 205 -14.89 11.76 -10.47
C ARG A 205 -15.35 12.26 -11.84
N ALA A 206 -15.35 13.58 -12.06
CA ALA A 206 -15.72 14.16 -13.34
C ALA A 206 -14.80 13.70 -14.49
N GLN A 207 -13.49 13.58 -14.23
CA GLN A 207 -12.53 13.05 -15.21
C GLN A 207 -12.83 11.58 -15.55
N LEU A 208 -13.07 10.73 -14.55
CA LEU A 208 -13.41 9.31 -14.76
C LEU A 208 -14.72 9.14 -15.54
N GLU A 209 -15.75 9.93 -15.22
CA GLU A 209 -17.02 9.92 -15.94
C GLU A 209 -16.86 10.37 -17.40
N ASN A 210 -16.06 11.41 -17.65
CA ASN A 210 -15.78 11.89 -19.00
C ASN A 210 -15.05 10.83 -19.83
N ILE A 211 -14.04 10.17 -19.27
CA ILE A 211 -13.35 9.05 -19.91
C ILE A 211 -14.34 7.91 -20.22
N GLY A 212 -15.17 7.53 -19.25
CA GLY A 212 -16.20 6.51 -19.44
C GLY A 212 -17.19 6.86 -20.57
N ASN A 213 -17.61 8.13 -20.66
CA ASN A 213 -18.49 8.63 -21.72
C ASN A 213 -17.81 8.60 -23.09
N ARG A 214 -16.55 9.02 -23.17
CA ARG A 214 -15.75 8.96 -24.42
C ARG A 214 -15.61 7.52 -24.92
N LEU A 215 -15.26 6.58 -24.06
CA LEU A 215 -15.13 5.15 -24.41
C LEU A 215 -16.46 4.54 -24.89
N ARG A 216 -17.58 4.92 -24.26
CA ARG A 216 -18.93 4.51 -24.70
C ARG A 216 -19.29 5.08 -26.07
N SER A 217 -18.97 6.35 -26.31
CA SER A 217 -19.23 7.01 -27.61
C SER A 217 -18.37 6.42 -28.74
N ALA A 218 -17.09 6.14 -28.48
CA ALA A 218 -16.19 5.48 -29.44
C ALA A 218 -16.67 4.07 -29.79
N SER A 219 -17.12 3.28 -28.80
CA SER A 219 -17.68 1.94 -29.02
C SER A 219 -18.98 1.95 -29.83
N ARG A 220 -19.80 3.01 -29.74
CA ARG A 220 -21.00 3.18 -30.57
C ARG A 220 -20.65 3.53 -32.01
N ASN A 221 -19.62 4.34 -32.23
CA ASN A 221 -19.16 4.70 -33.58
C ASN A 221 -18.52 3.51 -34.33
N VAL A 222 -17.83 2.60 -33.63
CA VAL A 222 -17.29 1.36 -34.23
C VAL A 222 -18.40 0.43 -34.71
N ARG A 223 -19.55 0.38 -34.02
CA ARG A 223 -20.72 -0.41 -34.46
C ARG A 223 -21.51 0.21 -35.62
N GLN A 224 -21.19 1.44 -36.03
CA GLN A 224 -21.80 2.11 -37.18
C GLN A 224 -20.90 2.14 -38.42
N MET A 225 -19.71 1.53 -38.39
CA MET A 225 -18.94 1.34 -39.62
C MET A 225 -19.64 0.30 -40.50
N PRO A 226 -19.93 0.60 -41.78
CA PRO A 226 -20.49 -0.39 -42.69
C PRO A 226 -19.48 -1.54 -42.86
N PRO A 227 -19.94 -2.78 -43.08
CA PRO A 227 -19.05 -3.90 -43.27
C PRO A 227 -18.10 -3.60 -44.44
N ILE A 228 -16.79 -3.72 -44.19
CA ILE A 228 -15.77 -3.62 -45.22
C ILE A 228 -16.08 -4.70 -46.27
N SER A 229 -16.53 -4.29 -47.46
CA SER A 229 -16.74 -5.22 -48.56
C SER A 229 -15.38 -5.78 -49.00
N PHE A 230 -15.17 -7.07 -48.81
CA PHE A 230 -14.07 -7.78 -49.44
C PHE A 230 -14.25 -7.74 -50.96
N VAL A 231 -13.46 -6.90 -51.63
CA VAL A 231 -13.30 -6.98 -53.09
C VAL A 231 -12.52 -8.25 -53.38
N SER A 232 -13.21 -9.23 -53.95
CA SER A 232 -12.61 -10.46 -54.47
C SER A 232 -11.71 -10.10 -55.65
N ILE A 233 -10.39 -10.16 -55.47
CA ILE A 233 -9.44 -10.13 -56.57
C ILE A 233 -9.40 -11.54 -57.15
N ALA A 234 -10.11 -11.75 -58.24
CA ALA A 234 -9.94 -12.92 -59.09
C ALA A 234 -8.62 -12.78 -59.86
N LEU A 235 -7.67 -13.67 -59.55
CA LEU A 235 -6.48 -13.90 -60.37
C LEU A 235 -6.90 -14.56 -61.70
N ARG A 236 -6.55 -13.90 -62.81
CA ARG A 236 -6.24 -14.54 -64.09
C ARG A 236 -4.82 -14.18 -64.45
#